data_AF-A0A482WPT7-F1
#
_entry.id   AF-A0A482WPT7-F1
#
_cell.length_a   1.000
_cell.length_b   1.000
_cell.length_c   1.000
_cell.angle_alpha   90.00
_cell.angle_beta   90.00
_cell.angle_gamma   90.00
#
_symmetry.space_group_name_H-M   'P 1'
#
loop_
_entity.id
_entity.type
_entity.pdbx_description
1 polymer ?
#
loop_
_entity_poly.entity_id
_entity_poly.type
_entity_poly.pdbx_seq_one_letter_code
_entity_poly.pdbx_strand_id
1 'polypeptide(L)'
;MQCVFSLMENIEMLKSRLKSMNESRKMLEDSLNQQVAYSRAIEREMQGLKPEVIQLFRQKEKHVAWLVARGVKQNRLIQLLQSNGGTGGGGVRALALVLGVDDLPHQDEHTWLLNECSRTDAEQYLAGKKDGTFLVRPSSSGQYALSIACNGITNHCIIYKTKRGYGFAEPYNIYESLKALVIHYAQNSLEEHNDSLTTNLAFPVFAATAPTAPDQSDTTTNTTTTVPLVAGGYINLANTHYN
;
A
#
# COMPACT_ATOMS: atom_id res chain seq x y z
N MET A 1 -54.60 44.77 40.26
CA MET A 1 -54.01 43.59 40.94
C MET A 1 -53.91 42.35 40.05
N GLN A 2 -54.92 42.00 39.24
CA GLN A 2 -54.92 40.79 38.38
C GLN A 2 -53.78 40.73 37.34
N CYS A 3 -53.40 41.86 36.72
CA CYS A 3 -52.31 41.91 35.74
C CYS A 3 -50.92 41.59 36.36
N VAL A 4 -50.67 42.05 37.60
CA VAL A 4 -49.40 41.81 38.29
C VAL A 4 -49.26 40.32 38.65
N PHE A 5 -50.34 39.66 39.05
CA PHE A 5 -50.33 38.22 39.34
C PHE A 5 -50.02 37.38 38.09
N SER A 6 -50.64 37.70 36.94
CA SER A 6 -50.37 37.02 35.66
C SER A 6 -48.92 37.20 35.18
N LEU A 7 -48.33 38.38 35.39
CA LEU A 7 -46.91 38.64 35.12
C LEU A 7 -45.98 37.83 36.03
N MET A 8 -46.31 37.71 37.32
CA MET A 8 -45.54 36.90 38.26
C MET A 8 -45.57 35.41 37.90
N GLU A 9 -46.73 34.88 37.51
CA GLU A 9 -46.90 33.50 37.06
C GLU A 9 -46.11 33.22 35.76
N ASN A 10 -46.11 34.18 34.82
CA ASN A 10 -45.32 34.07 33.58
C ASN A 10 -43.80 34.06 33.88
N ILE A 11 -43.33 34.93 34.78
CA ILE A 11 -41.94 34.96 35.24
C ILE A 11 -41.55 33.62 35.87
N GLU A 12 -42.42 33.03 36.67
CA GLU A 12 -42.18 31.73 37.30
C GLU A 12 -42.13 30.60 36.28
N MET A 13 -43.02 30.62 35.28
CA MET A 13 -42.99 29.66 34.17
C MET A 13 -41.71 29.77 33.33
N LEU A 14 -41.24 30.98 33.04
CA LEU A 14 -39.99 31.21 32.32
C LEU A 14 -38.78 30.75 33.12
N LYS A 15 -38.76 30.99 34.43
CA LYS A 15 -37.70 30.47 35.33
C LYS A 15 -37.67 28.94 35.36
N SER A 16 -38.84 28.29 35.42
CA SER A 16 -38.96 26.83 35.38
C SER A 16 -38.47 26.27 34.05
N ARG A 17 -38.87 26.88 32.92
CA ARG A 17 -38.39 26.49 31.58
C ARG A 17 -36.88 26.67 31.43
N LEU A 18 -36.32 27.77 31.91
CA LEU A 18 -34.88 28.02 31.90
C LEU A 18 -34.13 26.96 32.73
N LYS A 19 -34.67 26.58 33.90
CA LYS A 19 -34.10 25.53 34.75
C LYS A 19 -34.11 24.18 34.03
N SER A 20 -35.24 23.78 33.46
CA SER A 20 -35.36 22.53 32.70
C SER A 20 -34.42 22.50 31.48
N MET A 21 -34.30 23.62 30.76
CA MET A 21 -33.37 23.73 29.64
C MET A 21 -31.91 23.62 30.08
N ASN A 22 -31.55 24.21 31.21
CA ASN A 22 -30.19 24.12 31.74
C ASN A 22 -29.87 22.71 32.29
N GLU A 23 -30.84 22.03 32.88
CA GLU A 23 -30.73 20.62 33.28
C GLU A 23 -30.54 19.71 32.06
N SER A 24 -31.34 19.90 31.01
CA SER A 24 -31.18 19.17 29.74
C SER A 24 -29.81 19.42 29.10
N ARG A 25 -29.35 20.68 29.07
CA ARG A 25 -28.00 21.05 28.60
C ARG A 25 -26.92 20.30 29.38
N LYS A 26 -27.03 20.27 30.72
CA LYS A 26 -26.07 19.58 31.58
C LYS A 26 -26.06 18.07 31.32
N MET A 27 -27.23 17.44 31.17
CA MET A 27 -27.31 16.01 30.84
C MET A 27 -26.65 15.69 29.50
N LEU A 28 -26.85 16.54 28.49
CA LEU A 28 -26.19 16.37 27.18
C LEU A 28 -24.67 16.57 27.28
N GLU A 29 -24.21 17.52 28.08
CA GLU A 29 -22.80 17.77 28.32
C GLU A 29 -22.13 16.58 29.04
N ASP A 30 -22.79 16.02 30.04
CA ASP A 30 -22.33 14.81 30.75
C ASP A 30 -22.28 13.59 29.80
N SER A 31 -23.30 13.41 28.97
CA SER A 31 -23.34 12.34 27.95
C SER A 31 -22.22 12.49 26.90
N LEU A 32 -21.98 13.72 26.43
CA LEU A 32 -20.89 14.01 25.50
C LEU A 32 -19.53 13.71 26.15
N ASN A 33 -19.32 14.14 27.40
CA ASN A 33 -18.08 13.86 28.12
C ASN A 33 -17.86 12.36 28.33
N GLN A 34 -18.92 11.61 28.62
CA GLN A 34 -18.86 10.15 28.72
C GLN A 34 -18.48 9.51 27.38
N GLN A 35 -19.08 9.98 26.27
CA GLN A 35 -18.73 9.50 24.93
C GLN A 35 -17.29 9.83 24.56
N VAL A 36 -16.79 11.02 24.87
CA VAL A 36 -15.39 11.40 24.64
C VAL A 36 -14.44 10.53 25.46
N ALA A 37 -14.76 10.27 26.73
CA ALA A 37 -13.97 9.38 27.58
C ALA A 37 -13.92 7.95 27.05
N TYR A 38 -15.07 7.45 26.56
CA TYR A 38 -15.18 6.14 25.92
C TYR A 38 -14.34 6.06 24.64
N SER A 39 -14.46 7.04 23.74
CA SER A 39 -13.63 7.11 22.52
C SER A 39 -12.14 7.12 22.84
N ARG A 40 -11.71 7.89 23.85
CA ARG A 40 -10.31 7.92 24.31
C ARG A 40 -9.85 6.59 24.92
N ALA A 41 -10.74 5.79 25.49
CA ALA A 41 -10.41 4.45 25.98
C ALA A 41 -10.14 3.50 24.80
N ILE A 42 -11.04 3.49 23.81
CA ILE A 42 -10.86 2.69 22.58
C ILE A 42 -9.56 3.08 21.86
N GLU A 43 -9.28 4.38 21.74
CA GLU A 43 -8.05 4.85 21.09
C GLU A 43 -6.79 4.32 21.78
N ARG A 44 -6.79 4.23 23.12
CA ARG A 44 -5.67 3.66 23.89
C ARG A 44 -5.52 2.16 23.66
N GLU A 45 -6.62 1.41 23.67
CA GLU A 45 -6.59 -0.02 23.34
C GLU A 45 -6.08 -0.25 21.92
N MET A 46 -6.57 0.53 20.95
CA MET A 46 -6.10 0.48 19.57
C MET A 46 -4.61 0.80 19.46
N GLN A 47 -4.13 1.83 20.16
CA GLN A 47 -2.70 2.17 20.21
C GLN A 47 -1.86 1.06 20.84
N GLY A 48 -2.38 0.34 21.84
CA GLY A 48 -1.72 -0.81 22.45
C GLY A 48 -1.62 -2.02 21.54
N LEU A 49 -2.65 -2.29 20.73
CA LEU A 49 -2.69 -3.43 19.80
C LEU A 49 -1.87 -3.20 18.52
N LYS A 50 -1.68 -1.95 18.10
CA LYS A 50 -0.86 -1.59 16.93
C LYS A 50 0.52 -2.29 16.91
N PRO A 51 1.40 -2.13 17.90
CA PRO A 51 2.73 -2.75 17.87
C PRO A 51 2.70 -4.27 17.75
N GLU A 52 1.71 -4.93 18.35
CA GLU A 52 1.55 -6.38 18.26
C GLU A 52 1.20 -6.82 16.82
N VAL A 53 0.26 -6.11 16.17
CA VAL A 53 -0.08 -6.34 14.76
C VAL A 53 1.14 -6.14 13.86
N ILE A 54 1.94 -5.10 14.10
CA ILE A 54 3.18 -4.82 13.35
C ILE A 54 4.18 -5.97 13.52
N GLN A 55 4.37 -6.46 14.74
CA GLN A 55 5.29 -7.55 15.02
C GLN A 55 4.86 -8.85 14.34
N LEU A 56 3.58 -9.20 14.43
CA LEU A 56 3.01 -10.38 13.76
C LEU A 56 3.16 -10.28 12.24
N PHE A 57 2.94 -9.09 11.66
CA PHE A 57 3.14 -8.87 10.23
C PHE A 57 4.62 -9.08 9.83
N ARG A 58 5.57 -8.50 10.58
CA ARG A 58 7.00 -8.71 10.32
C ARG A 58 7.41 -10.18 10.44
N GLN A 59 6.85 -10.91 11.39
CA GLN A 59 7.08 -12.36 11.50
C GLN A 59 6.51 -13.10 10.29
N LYS A 60 5.29 -12.78 9.85
CA LYS A 60 4.68 -13.34 8.64
C LYS A 60 5.57 -13.12 7.42
N GLU A 61 6.03 -11.89 7.19
CA GLU A 61 6.93 -11.54 6.08
C GLU A 61 8.23 -12.34 6.10
N LYS A 62 8.85 -12.51 7.27
CA LYS A 62 10.05 -13.36 7.43
C LYS A 62 9.77 -14.81 7.05
N HIS A 63 8.65 -15.37 7.48
CA HIS A 63 8.27 -16.74 7.13
C HIS A 63 7.96 -16.89 5.64
N VAL A 64 7.29 -15.91 5.04
CA VAL A 64 7.05 -15.86 3.60
C VAL A 64 8.36 -15.84 2.84
N ALA A 65 9.28 -14.94 3.16
CA ALA A 65 10.59 -14.86 2.52
C ALA A 65 11.38 -16.16 2.66
N TRP A 66 11.33 -16.78 3.84
CA TRP A 66 11.98 -18.06 4.09
C TRP A 66 11.40 -19.22 3.27
N LEU A 67 10.08 -19.26 3.07
CA LEU A 67 9.41 -20.26 2.22
C LEU A 67 9.75 -20.04 0.74
N VAL A 68 9.76 -18.79 0.29
CA VAL A 68 10.15 -18.44 -1.10
C VAL A 68 11.59 -18.82 -1.38
N ALA A 69 12.52 -18.55 -0.44
CA ALA A 69 13.93 -18.94 -0.56
C ALA A 69 14.13 -20.46 -0.67
N ARG A 70 13.17 -21.26 -0.19
CA ARG A 70 13.16 -22.73 -0.31
C ARG A 70 12.44 -23.25 -1.56
N GLY A 71 12.07 -22.37 -2.49
CA GLY A 71 11.47 -22.75 -3.78
C GLY A 71 9.97 -23.02 -3.73
N VAL A 72 9.27 -22.59 -2.67
CA VAL A 72 7.80 -22.69 -2.63
C VAL A 72 7.20 -21.70 -3.63
N LYS A 73 6.46 -22.21 -4.62
CA LYS A 73 5.81 -21.39 -5.64
C LYS A 73 4.79 -20.42 -5.02
N GLN A 74 4.81 -19.17 -5.45
CA GLN A 74 3.96 -18.07 -4.95
C GLN A 74 2.46 -18.44 -4.93
N ASN A 75 1.97 -19.14 -5.96
CA ASN A 75 0.57 -19.56 -6.05
C ASN A 75 0.15 -20.52 -4.92
N ARG A 76 1.07 -21.39 -4.46
CA ARG A 76 0.80 -22.30 -3.35
C ARG A 76 0.78 -21.57 -2.01
N LEU A 77 1.63 -20.56 -1.86
CA LEU A 77 1.65 -19.70 -0.69
C LEU A 77 0.36 -18.86 -0.59
N ILE A 78 -0.07 -18.28 -1.71
CA ILE A 78 -1.32 -17.52 -1.81
C ILE A 78 -2.51 -18.44 -1.48
N GLN A 79 -2.55 -19.64 -2.04
CA GLN A 79 -3.59 -20.62 -1.74
C GLN A 79 -3.59 -21.01 -0.25
N LEU A 80 -2.43 -21.25 0.38
CA LEU A 80 -2.33 -21.57 1.81
C LEU A 80 -2.77 -20.39 2.71
N LEU A 81 -2.41 -19.16 2.34
CA LEU A 81 -2.83 -17.94 3.05
C LEU A 81 -4.34 -17.68 2.90
N GLN A 82 -4.93 -18.04 1.76
CA GLN A 82 -6.37 -17.95 1.50
C GLN A 82 -7.16 -19.10 2.14
N SER A 83 -6.57 -20.28 2.28
CA SER A 83 -7.26 -21.48 2.80
C SER A 83 -7.51 -21.43 4.30
N ASN A 84 -6.73 -20.64 5.06
CA ASN A 84 -6.74 -20.65 6.52
C ASN A 84 -7.45 -19.46 7.16
N GLY A 85 -8.05 -18.57 6.37
CA GLY A 85 -8.82 -17.42 6.85
C GLY A 85 -9.94 -17.10 5.88
N GLY A 86 -11.19 -17.35 6.28
CA GLY A 86 -12.41 -17.07 5.53
C GLY A 86 -12.69 -15.57 5.29
N THR A 87 -11.69 -14.72 5.39
CA THR A 87 -11.71 -13.33 4.98
C THR A 87 -10.56 -13.13 4.02
N GLY A 88 -10.89 -12.94 2.74
CA GLY A 88 -9.92 -12.66 1.70
C GLY A 88 -8.87 -11.68 2.20
N GLY A 89 -7.60 -11.95 1.89
CA GLY A 89 -6.41 -11.25 2.43
C GLY A 89 -6.39 -9.72 2.29
N GLY A 90 -7.43 -9.11 1.73
CA GLY A 90 -7.74 -7.69 1.80
C GLY A 90 -8.12 -7.18 3.20
N GLY A 91 -8.74 -7.97 4.09
CA GLY A 91 -9.20 -7.46 5.40
C GLY A 91 -8.05 -7.10 6.36
N VAL A 92 -7.04 -7.97 6.45
CA VAL A 92 -5.86 -7.76 7.32
C VAL A 92 -4.92 -6.70 6.73
N ARG A 93 -4.81 -6.60 5.40
CA ARG A 93 -4.05 -5.54 4.71
C ARG A 93 -4.78 -4.19 4.71
N ALA A 94 -6.11 -4.16 4.66
CA ALA A 94 -6.92 -2.96 4.84
C ALA A 94 -6.78 -2.39 6.25
N LEU A 95 -6.74 -3.26 7.28
CA LEU A 95 -6.39 -2.85 8.63
C LEU A 95 -4.95 -2.33 8.71
N ALA A 96 -3.98 -2.97 8.06
CA ALA A 96 -2.60 -2.46 8.00
C ALA A 96 -2.49 -1.09 7.29
N LEU A 97 -3.31 -0.83 6.25
CA LEU A 97 -3.44 0.47 5.57
C LEU A 97 -4.00 1.56 6.50
N VAL A 98 -5.03 1.25 7.29
CA VAL A 98 -5.62 2.19 8.27
C VAL A 98 -4.68 2.44 9.44
N LEU A 99 -3.88 1.45 9.84
CA LEU A 99 -2.92 1.56 10.95
C LEU A 99 -1.57 2.17 10.54
N GLY A 100 -1.39 2.56 9.25
CA GLY A 100 -0.22 3.30 8.76
C GLY A 100 1.08 2.49 8.77
N VAL A 101 1.00 1.16 8.68
CA VAL A 101 2.17 0.26 8.81
C VAL A 101 2.71 -0.22 7.47
N ASP A 102 2.27 0.39 6.39
CA ASP A 102 2.83 0.11 5.09
C ASP A 102 2.88 1.47 4.39
N ASP A 103 4.07 2.07 4.49
CA ASP A 103 4.57 3.00 3.48
C ASP A 103 4.68 2.19 2.18
N LEU A 104 3.52 1.76 1.63
CA LEU A 104 3.49 1.19 0.31
C LEU A 104 4.07 2.28 -0.57
N PRO A 105 5.03 1.97 -1.44
CA PRO A 105 5.56 3.00 -2.33
C PRO A 105 4.44 3.63 -3.17
N HIS A 106 3.34 2.90 -3.40
CA HIS A 106 2.10 3.37 -4.03
C HIS A 106 1.40 4.55 -3.33
N GLN A 107 1.68 4.81 -2.04
CA GLN A 107 1.11 5.95 -1.32
C GLN A 107 1.71 7.28 -1.78
N ASP A 108 2.98 7.28 -2.16
CA ASP A 108 3.63 8.46 -2.72
C ASP A 108 3.34 8.52 -4.22
N GLU A 109 2.54 9.51 -4.60
CA GLU A 109 2.17 9.75 -6.00
C GLU A 109 3.40 9.97 -6.87
N HIS A 110 4.50 10.53 -6.33
CA HIS A 110 5.74 10.76 -7.08
C HIS A 110 6.45 9.47 -7.51
N THR A 111 6.14 8.33 -6.89
CA THR A 111 6.81 7.06 -7.22
C THR A 111 6.26 6.41 -8.49
N TRP A 112 5.05 6.80 -8.92
CA TRP A 112 4.36 6.22 -10.08
C TRP A 112 3.75 7.27 -11.02
N LEU A 113 3.46 8.49 -10.58
CA LEU A 113 2.88 9.55 -11.40
C LEU A 113 3.97 10.39 -12.05
N LEU A 114 4.13 10.28 -13.36
CA LEU A 114 5.02 11.12 -14.15
C LEU A 114 4.20 12.15 -14.93
N ASN A 115 4.33 13.41 -14.55
CA ASN A 115 3.62 14.51 -15.23
C ASN A 115 4.20 14.82 -16.62
N GLU A 116 5.47 14.49 -16.87
CA GLU A 116 6.16 14.71 -18.15
C GLU A 116 6.74 13.39 -18.67
N CYS A 117 5.87 12.47 -19.10
CA CYS A 117 6.29 11.20 -19.65
C CYS A 117 5.46 10.85 -20.89
N SER A 118 6.15 10.62 -22.00
CA SER A 118 5.54 10.15 -23.24
C SER A 118 5.35 8.63 -23.24
N ARG A 119 4.62 8.11 -24.22
CA ARG A 119 4.46 6.66 -24.39
C ARG A 119 5.81 5.97 -24.57
N THR A 120 6.69 6.54 -25.39
CA THR A 120 8.01 5.98 -25.66
C THR A 120 8.92 5.99 -24.43
N ASP A 121 8.84 7.04 -23.61
CA ASP A 121 9.63 7.10 -22.37
C ASP A 121 9.15 6.04 -21.38
N ALA A 122 7.83 5.86 -21.26
CA ALA A 122 7.26 4.82 -20.41
C ALA A 122 7.70 3.40 -20.83
N GLU A 123 7.74 3.13 -22.13
CA GLU A 123 8.25 1.87 -22.68
C GLU A 123 9.72 1.67 -22.30
N GLN A 124 10.55 2.71 -22.33
CA GLN A 124 11.97 2.64 -21.91
C GLN A 124 12.12 2.40 -20.40
N TYR A 125 11.32 3.06 -19.56
CA TYR A 125 11.39 2.87 -18.11
C TYR A 125 10.95 1.46 -17.66
N LEU A 126 10.02 0.87 -18.41
CA LEU A 126 9.44 -0.45 -18.12
C LEU A 126 10.15 -1.59 -18.85
N ALA A 127 11.01 -1.30 -19.82
CA ALA A 127 11.78 -2.30 -20.54
C ALA A 127 12.67 -3.12 -19.57
N GLY A 128 12.49 -4.44 -19.60
CA GLY A 128 13.27 -5.37 -18.76
C GLY A 128 12.94 -5.28 -17.25
N LYS A 129 11.87 -4.58 -16.86
CA LYS A 129 11.40 -4.58 -15.47
C LYS A 129 10.56 -5.81 -15.17
N LYS A 130 10.39 -6.09 -13.87
CA LYS A 130 9.55 -7.20 -13.40
C LYS A 130 8.09 -6.97 -13.77
N ASP A 131 7.37 -8.06 -13.97
CA ASP A 131 5.92 -8.02 -14.16
C ASP A 131 5.24 -7.32 -12.98
N GLY A 132 4.26 -6.47 -13.29
CA GLY A 132 3.56 -5.62 -12.34
C GLY A 132 4.27 -4.29 -12.03
N THR A 133 5.41 -4.00 -12.67
CA THR A 133 6.01 -2.65 -12.61
C THR A 133 5.17 -1.68 -13.43
N PHE A 134 4.78 -0.54 -12.85
CA PHE A 134 3.86 0.39 -13.50
C PHE A 134 4.20 1.85 -13.25
N LEU A 135 3.61 2.70 -14.11
CA LEU A 135 3.59 4.15 -13.97
C LEU A 135 2.32 4.73 -14.59
N VAL A 136 1.88 5.88 -14.11
CA VAL A 136 0.77 6.67 -14.66
C VAL A 136 1.36 7.93 -15.28
N ARG A 137 0.94 8.24 -16.50
CA ARG A 137 1.36 9.41 -17.26
C ARG A 137 0.17 10.13 -17.89
N PRO A 138 0.27 11.43 -18.22
CA PRO A 138 -0.74 12.05 -19.05
C PRO A 138 -0.74 11.46 -20.47
N SER A 139 -1.92 11.40 -21.06
CA SER A 139 -2.14 11.09 -22.46
C SER A 139 -2.21 12.38 -23.26
N SER A 140 -1.81 12.33 -24.53
CA SER A 140 -1.97 13.45 -25.49
C SER A 140 -3.45 13.85 -25.68
N SER A 141 -4.39 12.97 -25.34
CA SER A 141 -5.83 13.20 -25.37
C SER A 141 -6.38 13.98 -24.16
N GLY A 142 -5.54 14.42 -23.23
CA GLY A 142 -5.96 15.11 -22.00
C GLY A 142 -6.53 14.19 -20.91
N GLN A 143 -6.45 12.88 -21.11
CA GLN A 143 -6.76 11.84 -20.12
C GLN A 143 -5.46 11.32 -19.48
N TYR A 144 -5.56 10.36 -18.56
CA TYR A 144 -4.38 9.66 -18.04
C TYR A 144 -4.21 8.31 -18.73
N ALA A 145 -2.98 7.78 -18.72
CA ALA A 145 -2.65 6.47 -19.22
C ALA A 145 -1.80 5.73 -18.17
N LEU A 146 -2.25 4.55 -17.78
CA LEU A 146 -1.45 3.56 -17.05
C LEU A 146 -0.52 2.87 -18.05
N SER A 147 0.75 2.74 -17.71
CA SER A 147 1.71 1.89 -18.44
C SER A 147 2.24 0.83 -17.47
N ILE A 148 2.21 -0.44 -17.87
CA ILE A 148 2.53 -1.57 -17.00
C ILE A 148 3.34 -2.64 -17.74
N ALA A 149 4.39 -3.16 -17.12
CA ALA A 149 5.14 -4.30 -17.60
C ALA A 149 4.42 -5.60 -17.24
N CYS A 150 4.08 -6.41 -18.24
CA CYS A 150 3.47 -7.72 -18.07
C CYS A 150 3.96 -8.68 -19.16
N ASN A 151 4.39 -9.88 -18.77
CA ASN A 151 4.90 -10.91 -19.69
C ASN A 151 6.05 -10.40 -20.57
N GLY A 152 6.90 -9.53 -20.02
CA GLY A 152 8.01 -8.89 -20.75
C GLY A 152 7.60 -7.84 -21.78
N ILE A 153 6.32 -7.46 -21.86
CA ILE A 153 5.79 -6.44 -22.77
C ILE A 153 5.20 -5.28 -21.97
N THR A 154 5.46 -4.05 -22.42
CA THR A 154 4.81 -2.86 -21.86
C THR A 154 3.42 -2.69 -22.45
N ASN A 155 2.42 -2.74 -21.59
CA ASN A 155 1.01 -2.52 -21.94
C ASN A 155 0.59 -1.12 -21.51
N HIS A 156 -0.35 -0.51 -22.24
CA HIS A 156 -0.89 0.81 -21.92
C HIS A 156 -2.41 0.78 -21.84
N CYS A 157 -2.97 1.32 -20.76
CA CYS A 157 -4.41 1.42 -20.54
C CYS A 157 -4.80 2.88 -20.31
N ILE A 158 -5.88 3.33 -20.95
CA ILE A 158 -6.41 4.68 -20.72
C ILE A 158 -7.18 4.70 -19.40
N ILE A 159 -6.89 5.70 -18.56
CA ILE A 159 -7.67 6.03 -17.37
C ILE A 159 -8.54 7.22 -17.73
N TYR A 160 -9.85 6.99 -17.75
CA TYR A 160 -10.85 8.00 -18.00
C TYR A 160 -11.11 8.84 -16.75
N LYS A 161 -11.03 10.16 -16.90
CA LYS A 161 -11.46 11.13 -15.92
C LYS A 161 -12.91 11.55 -16.22
N THR A 162 -13.84 11.11 -15.39
CA THR A 162 -15.26 11.45 -15.49
C THR A 162 -15.71 12.31 -14.31
N LYS A 163 -16.95 12.83 -14.35
CA LYS A 163 -17.55 13.54 -13.20
C LYS A 163 -17.76 12.63 -11.97
N ARG A 164 -17.88 11.31 -12.18
CA ARG A 164 -18.08 10.32 -11.12
C ARG A 164 -16.77 9.86 -10.48
N GLY A 165 -15.64 10.03 -11.18
CA GLY A 165 -14.33 9.57 -10.74
C GLY A 165 -13.44 9.12 -11.89
N TYR A 166 -12.34 8.48 -11.52
CA TYR A 166 -11.36 7.85 -12.40
C TYR A 166 -11.67 6.37 -12.59
N GLY A 167 -11.31 5.79 -13.73
CA GLY A 167 -11.43 4.36 -13.99
C GLY A 167 -10.96 3.95 -15.39
N PHE A 168 -10.89 2.64 -15.64
CA PHE A 168 -10.47 2.09 -16.95
C PHE A 168 -11.64 1.92 -17.93
N ALA A 169 -12.86 1.70 -17.42
CA ALA A 169 -14.05 1.50 -18.23
C ALA A 169 -15.32 1.82 -17.43
N GLU A 170 -16.38 2.28 -18.12
CA GLU A 170 -17.72 2.34 -17.51
C GLU A 170 -18.27 0.91 -17.32
N PRO A 171 -18.97 0.61 -16.21
CA PRO A 171 -19.48 1.50 -15.16
C PRO A 171 -18.52 1.77 -13.97
N TYR A 172 -17.27 1.29 -14.04
CA TYR A 172 -16.31 1.24 -12.93
C TYR A 172 -15.49 2.53 -12.71
N ASN A 173 -15.93 3.66 -13.27
CA ASN A 173 -15.32 4.98 -13.06
C ASN A 173 -15.77 5.61 -11.74
N ILE A 174 -15.51 4.91 -10.63
CA ILE A 174 -16.03 5.25 -9.30
C ILE A 174 -14.95 5.76 -8.33
N TYR A 175 -13.68 5.80 -8.74
CA TYR A 175 -12.59 6.18 -7.85
C TYR A 175 -12.44 7.69 -7.75
N GLU A 176 -12.41 8.23 -6.52
CA GLU A 176 -12.33 9.68 -6.28
C GLU A 176 -11.00 10.30 -6.71
N SER A 177 -9.92 9.51 -6.73
CA SER A 177 -8.58 9.95 -7.13
C SER A 177 -7.80 8.86 -7.89
N LEU A 178 -6.76 9.27 -8.63
CA LEU A 178 -5.83 8.34 -9.26
C LEU A 178 -5.16 7.42 -8.23
N LYS A 179 -4.80 7.97 -7.07
CA LYS A 179 -4.23 7.21 -5.96
C LYS A 179 -5.18 6.12 -5.46
N ALA A 180 -6.46 6.44 -5.28
CA ALA A 180 -7.46 5.44 -4.86
C ALA A 180 -7.59 4.30 -5.88
N LEU A 181 -7.56 4.64 -7.17
CA LEU A 181 -7.54 3.67 -8.26
C LEU A 181 -6.28 2.78 -8.19
N VAL A 182 -5.10 3.39 -8.07
CA VAL A 182 -3.82 2.65 -8.02
C VAL A 182 -3.77 1.71 -6.81
N ILE A 183 -4.19 2.18 -5.63
CA ILE A 183 -4.22 1.37 -4.40
C ILE A 183 -5.15 0.16 -4.57
N HIS A 184 -6.30 0.35 -5.22
CA HIS A 184 -7.24 -0.74 -5.47
C HIS A 184 -6.65 -1.80 -6.41
N TYR A 185 -6.09 -1.39 -7.54
CA TYR A 185 -5.49 -2.33 -8.52
C TYR A 185 -4.09 -2.83 -8.12
N ALA A 186 -3.50 -2.33 -7.04
CA ALA A 186 -2.35 -2.97 -6.40
C ALA A 186 -2.75 -4.27 -5.69
N GLN A 187 -4.02 -4.41 -5.33
CA GLN A 187 -4.55 -5.56 -4.59
C GLN A 187 -5.42 -6.47 -5.46
N ASN A 188 -6.06 -5.92 -6.48
CA ASN A 188 -6.94 -6.63 -7.40
C ASN A 188 -6.27 -6.77 -8.78
N SER A 189 -6.42 -7.94 -9.39
CA SER A 189 -5.87 -8.19 -10.73
C SER A 189 -6.55 -7.32 -11.77
N LEU A 190 -5.79 -6.87 -12.77
CA LEU A 190 -6.32 -6.13 -13.91
C LEU A 190 -7.02 -7.05 -14.94
N GLU A 191 -6.98 -8.37 -14.72
CA GLU A 191 -7.64 -9.38 -15.57
C GLU A 191 -9.13 -9.09 -15.79
N GLU A 192 -9.83 -8.55 -14.81
CA GLU A 192 -11.26 -8.21 -14.93
C GLU A 192 -11.55 -7.12 -15.97
N HIS A 193 -10.53 -6.34 -16.36
CA HIS A 193 -10.65 -5.28 -17.36
C HIS A 193 -9.86 -5.55 -18.64
N ASN A 194 -8.86 -6.43 -18.58
CA ASN A 194 -8.07 -6.83 -19.73
C ASN A 194 -7.46 -8.21 -19.49
N ASP A 195 -7.94 -9.22 -20.22
CA ASP A 195 -7.45 -10.60 -20.16
C ASP A 195 -5.92 -10.71 -20.43
N SER A 196 -5.31 -9.70 -21.06
CA SER A 196 -3.86 -9.64 -21.32
C SER A 196 -3.04 -9.16 -20.13
N LEU A 197 -3.68 -8.62 -19.08
CA LEU A 197 -3.04 -8.08 -17.89
C LEU A 197 -3.24 -9.00 -16.70
N THR A 198 -2.54 -10.13 -16.71
CA THR A 198 -2.54 -11.13 -15.62
C THR A 198 -1.72 -10.71 -14.40
N THR A 199 -1.64 -9.40 -14.14
CA THR A 199 -0.81 -8.82 -13.08
C THR A 199 -1.54 -7.68 -12.39
N ASN A 200 -1.15 -7.42 -11.14
CA ASN A 200 -1.56 -6.27 -10.37
C ASN A 200 -0.53 -5.13 -10.48
N LEU A 201 -0.89 -3.94 -9.99
CA LEU A 201 0.03 -2.81 -9.81
C LEU A 201 0.95 -3.11 -8.62
N ALA A 202 2.00 -3.90 -8.84
CA ALA A 202 2.83 -4.42 -7.75
C ALA A 202 4.01 -3.49 -7.40
N PHE A 203 4.61 -2.84 -8.40
CA PHE A 203 5.85 -2.07 -8.22
C PHE A 203 5.74 -0.69 -8.90
N PRO A 204 5.69 0.41 -8.13
CA PRO A 204 5.83 1.74 -8.70
C PRO A 204 7.22 1.88 -9.33
N VAL A 205 7.32 2.49 -10.50
CA VAL A 205 8.57 2.56 -11.27
C VAL A 205 9.75 3.21 -10.52
N PHE A 206 9.48 4.15 -9.61
CA PHE A 206 10.49 4.82 -8.78
C PHE A 206 10.44 4.40 -7.30
N ALA A 207 9.65 3.38 -6.95
CA ALA A 207 9.80 2.74 -5.65
C ALA A 207 11.20 2.14 -5.56
N ALA A 208 11.87 2.32 -4.42
CA ALA A 208 13.17 1.68 -4.17
C ALA A 208 13.02 0.15 -4.12
N THR A 209 13.00 -0.51 -5.27
CA THR A 209 13.20 -1.95 -5.35
C THR A 209 14.67 -2.21 -5.09
N ALA A 210 14.96 -2.91 -3.99
CA ALA A 210 16.28 -3.45 -3.68
C ALA A 210 16.92 -4.07 -4.94
N PRO A 211 18.23 -3.90 -5.14
CA PRO A 211 18.91 -4.36 -6.35
C PRO A 211 18.72 -5.87 -6.48
N THR A 212 17.95 -6.28 -7.48
CA THR A 212 18.00 -7.65 -7.97
C THR A 212 19.41 -7.91 -8.45
N ALA A 213 20.06 -8.89 -7.84
CA ALA A 213 21.32 -9.44 -8.29
C ALA A 213 21.27 -9.66 -9.82
N PRO A 214 22.36 -9.34 -10.55
CA PRO A 214 22.43 -9.64 -11.96
C PRO A 214 22.37 -11.16 -12.15
N ASP A 215 21.34 -11.61 -12.85
CA ASP A 215 21.23 -12.94 -13.42
C ASP A 215 22.33 -13.07 -14.48
N GLN A 216 23.46 -13.66 -14.08
CA GLN A 216 24.51 -14.07 -15.01
C GLN A 216 24.00 -15.31 -15.74
N SER A 217 23.39 -15.09 -16.91
CA SER A 217 23.31 -16.13 -17.92
C SER A 217 24.72 -16.34 -18.47
N ASP A 218 25.27 -17.51 -18.15
CA ASP A 218 26.60 -17.95 -18.54
C ASP A 218 26.84 -17.84 -20.05
N THR A 219 27.86 -17.07 -20.40
CA THR A 219 28.52 -17.09 -21.71
C THR A 219 29.42 -18.32 -21.76
N THR A 220 29.09 -19.32 -22.59
CA THR A 220 30.04 -20.37 -22.97
C THR A 220 30.56 -20.07 -24.38
N THR A 221 31.68 -19.36 -24.49
CA THR A 221 32.55 -19.38 -25.68
C THR A 221 33.90 -19.93 -25.27
N ASN A 222 34.20 -21.12 -25.78
CA ASN A 222 35.47 -21.81 -25.62
C ASN A 222 36.58 -21.07 -26.38
N THR A 223 37.70 -20.79 -25.71
CA THR A 223 39.00 -20.65 -26.38
C THR A 223 40.11 -21.19 -25.49
N THR A 224 40.54 -22.39 -25.85
CA THR A 224 41.81 -23.03 -25.53
C THR A 224 42.99 -22.09 -25.79
N THR A 225 43.87 -21.91 -24.81
CA THR A 225 45.30 -21.65 -25.05
C THR A 225 46.11 -22.18 -23.87
N THR A 226 47.23 -22.78 -24.23
CA THR A 226 47.96 -23.84 -23.54
C THR A 226 49.24 -23.28 -22.88
N VAL A 227 49.69 -23.95 -21.80
CA VAL A 227 51.05 -24.12 -21.23
C VAL A 227 51.79 -22.94 -20.53
N PRO A 228 52.78 -23.20 -19.62
CA PRO A 228 52.82 -24.19 -18.52
C PRO A 228 53.51 -23.72 -17.21
N LEU A 229 53.46 -24.61 -16.22
CA LEU A 229 54.17 -24.76 -14.93
C LEU A 229 55.64 -24.25 -14.84
N VAL A 230 55.99 -23.62 -13.71
CA VAL A 230 57.32 -23.77 -13.05
C VAL A 230 57.16 -23.77 -11.52
N ALA A 231 57.94 -24.66 -10.90
CA ALA A 231 57.92 -25.09 -9.51
C ALA A 231 58.82 -24.28 -8.55
N GLY A 232 58.65 -24.55 -7.24
CA GLY A 232 59.57 -24.19 -6.15
C GLY A 232 58.92 -23.20 -5.17
N GLY A 233 58.80 -23.43 -3.87
CA GLY A 233 59.48 -24.34 -2.95
C GLY A 233 59.92 -23.54 -1.71
N TYR A 234 59.59 -24.02 -0.50
CA TYR A 234 60.12 -23.59 0.81
C TYR A 234 59.67 -22.18 1.28
N ILE A 235 59.44 -21.82 2.56
CA ILE A 235 59.71 -22.38 3.89
C ILE A 235 58.90 -21.60 4.94
N ASN A 236 58.65 -22.26 6.08
CA ASN A 236 58.25 -21.70 7.37
C ASN A 236 59.20 -20.61 7.89
N LEU A 237 58.70 -19.69 8.72
CA LEU A 237 59.28 -19.25 10.00
C LEU A 237 58.19 -18.41 10.71
N ALA A 238 57.56 -18.93 11.76
CA ALA A 238 57.96 -18.73 13.16
C ALA A 238 58.02 -17.25 13.61
N ASN A 239 57.13 -16.96 14.57
CA ASN A 239 57.41 -16.32 15.86
C ASN A 239 57.12 -14.82 16.10
N THR A 240 56.42 -14.64 17.22
CA THR A 240 56.56 -13.60 18.28
C THR A 240 56.07 -12.17 18.06
N HIS A 241 54.98 -11.86 18.80
CA HIS A 241 54.88 -10.90 19.92
C HIS A 241 55.60 -9.54 19.86
N TYR A 242 54.91 -8.55 20.48
CA TYR A 242 55.30 -7.17 20.87
C TYR A 242 55.09 -6.15 19.73
N ASN A 243 54.28 -5.09 19.83
CA ASN A 243 53.67 -4.33 20.94
C ASN A 243 52.19 -4.01 20.62
#